data_AF-Q91Y69-F1
#
_entry.id   AF-Q91Y69-F1
#
_cell.length_a   1.000
_cell.length_b   1.000
_cell.length_c   1.000
_cell.angle_alpha   90.00
_cell.angle_beta   90.00
_cell.angle_gamma   90.00
#
_symmetry.space_group_name_H-M   'P 1'
#
loop_
_entity.id
_entity.type
_entity.pdbx_description
1 polymer ?
#
loop_
_entity_poly.entity_id
_entity_poly.type
_entity_poly.pdbx_seq_one_letter_code
_entity_poly.pdbx_strand_id
1 'polypeptide(L)'
;TFWPELPEKIDAVYEAPQEEKAVFFAGNEYWVYSASTLERGYPKPLTSLGLPPDVQRVDAAFNWSKNKKTYIFAGDKFWRYNEVKKKMDPGFPKLIADSWDAIPDNLSAVVDLQGGGHSYFFKGAYYLKLENQSLKSVKFGSI
;
A
#
# COMPACT_ATOMS: atom_id res chain seq x y z
N THR A 1 13.60 19.94 -0.70
CA THR A 1 12.99 18.65 -0.31
C THR A 1 11.52 18.85 -0.05
N PHE A 2 10.66 17.98 -0.59
CA PHE A 2 9.19 18.08 -0.43
C PHE A 2 8.70 17.58 0.93
N TRP A 3 9.38 16.60 1.53
CA TRP A 3 8.99 15.97 2.80
C TRP A 3 10.22 15.85 3.73
N PRO A 4 10.56 16.92 4.48
CA PRO A 4 11.81 16.97 5.24
C PRO A 4 11.82 16.11 6.50
N GLU A 5 10.66 15.70 7.02
CA GLU A 5 10.54 14.86 8.23
C GLU A 5 10.54 13.36 7.95
N LEU A 6 10.61 12.94 6.68
CA LEU A 6 10.75 11.53 6.33
C LEU A 6 12.19 11.04 6.63
N PRO A 7 12.35 9.78 7.05
CA PRO A 7 13.66 9.16 7.15
C PRO A 7 14.32 9.00 5.77
N GLU A 8 15.62 8.72 5.75
CA GLU A 8 16.41 8.56 4.52
C GLU A 8 15.85 7.47 3.59
N LYS A 9 15.15 6.48 4.16
CA LYS A 9 14.53 5.38 3.43
C LYS A 9 13.08 5.20 3.86
N ILE A 10 12.19 5.11 2.88
CA ILE A 10 10.81 4.66 3.04
C ILE A 10 10.65 3.22 2.55
N ASP A 11 9.59 2.58 3.00
CA ASP A 11 9.28 1.19 2.68
C ASP A 11 8.08 1.07 1.75
N ALA A 12 7.07 1.91 1.93
CA ALA A 12 5.92 1.99 1.03
C ALA A 12 5.34 3.41 1.02
N VAL A 13 4.63 3.74 -0.05
CA VAL A 13 3.90 5.00 -0.18
C VAL A 13 2.63 4.78 -0.98
N TYR A 14 1.55 5.44 -0.60
CA TYR A 14 0.35 5.55 -1.42
C TYR A 14 -0.33 6.91 -1.23
N GLU A 15 -1.23 7.24 -2.15
CA GLU A 15 -2.11 8.40 -2.02
C GLU A 15 -3.49 7.95 -1.56
N ALA A 16 -4.02 8.60 -0.51
CA ALA A 16 -5.40 8.41 -0.05
C ALA A 16 -6.32 9.35 -0.86
N PRO A 17 -7.07 8.85 -1.86
CA PRO A 17 -7.68 9.69 -2.89
C PRO A 17 -8.85 10.53 -2.40
N GLN A 18 -9.41 10.26 -1.22
CA GLN A 18 -10.51 11.08 -0.67
C GLN A 18 -10.04 12.38 -0.04
N GLU A 19 -8.83 12.39 0.51
CA GLU A 19 -8.26 13.56 1.20
C GLU A 19 -7.06 14.14 0.42
N GLU A 20 -6.68 13.55 -0.72
CA GLU A 20 -5.48 13.88 -1.51
C GLU A 20 -4.21 13.92 -0.64
N LYS A 21 -4.13 12.99 0.32
CA LYS A 21 -3.02 12.89 1.26
C LYS A 21 -2.03 11.81 0.83
N ALA A 22 -0.75 12.16 0.87
CA ALA A 22 0.33 11.20 0.71
C ALA A 22 0.59 10.49 2.04
N VAL A 23 0.59 9.17 2.04
CA VAL A 23 0.83 8.34 3.21
C VAL A 23 2.10 7.54 2.98
N PHE A 24 3.08 7.73 3.85
CA PHE A 24 4.39 7.09 3.77
C PHE A 24 4.57 6.12 4.93
N PHE A 25 5.15 4.96 4.67
CA PHE A 25 5.51 3.96 5.66
C PHE A 25 7.03 3.84 5.74
N ALA A 26 7.58 3.81 6.96
CA ALA A 26 8.99 3.51 7.19
C ALA A 26 9.15 2.86 8.57
N GLY A 27 9.75 1.66 8.59
CA GLY A 27 9.81 0.83 9.78
C GLY A 27 8.41 0.54 10.34
N ASN A 28 8.25 0.72 11.65
CA ASN A 28 6.99 0.52 12.37
C ASN A 28 6.18 1.81 12.53
N GLU A 29 6.46 2.83 11.71
CA GLU A 29 5.76 4.11 11.72
C GLU A 29 5.22 4.49 10.34
N TYR A 30 4.27 5.42 10.33
CA TYR A 30 3.77 6.04 9.11
C TYR A 30 3.56 7.54 9.29
N TRP A 31 3.69 8.28 8.19
CA TRP A 31 3.52 9.72 8.07
C TRP A 31 2.36 10.00 7.12
N VAL A 32 1.62 11.08 7.37
CA VAL A 32 0.58 11.56 6.47
C VAL A 32 0.85 13.02 6.16
N TYR A 33 0.87 13.35 4.87
CA TYR A 33 1.11 14.70 4.38
C TYR A 33 -0.09 15.20 3.58
N SER A 34 -0.42 16.47 3.79
CA SER A 34 -1.25 17.26 2.87
C SER A 34 -0.31 18.11 2.02
N ALA A 35 -0.16 17.76 0.73
CA ALA A 35 0.91 18.28 -0.13
C ALA A 35 2.31 18.08 0.50
N SER A 36 2.95 19.16 0.96
CA SER A 36 4.27 19.16 1.60
C SER A 36 4.21 19.40 3.11
N THR A 37 3.01 19.46 3.70
CA THR A 37 2.81 19.74 5.13
C THR A 37 2.49 18.45 5.89
N LEU A 38 3.30 18.13 6.88
CA LEU A 38 3.08 16.98 7.77
C LEU A 38 1.82 17.22 8.61
N GLU A 39 0.92 16.25 8.61
CA GLU A 39 -0.30 16.30 9.43
C GLU A 39 0.05 16.25 10.92
N ARG A 40 -0.72 16.99 11.74
CA ARG A 40 -0.45 17.07 13.19
C ARG A 40 -0.54 15.70 13.86
N GLY A 41 0.48 15.38 14.65
CA GLY A 41 0.54 14.15 15.44
C GLY A 41 1.07 12.95 14.66
N TYR A 42 1.71 13.17 13.51
CA TYR A 42 2.53 12.18 12.81
C TYR A 42 4.03 12.42 13.07
N PRO A 43 4.88 11.38 12.98
CA PRO A 43 4.55 9.98 12.68
C PRO A 43 3.70 9.31 13.77
N LYS A 44 3.04 8.22 13.38
CA LYS A 44 2.31 7.33 14.30
C LYS A 44 2.78 5.89 14.10
N PRO A 45 2.70 5.04 15.14
CA PRO A 45 3.00 3.63 14.97
C PRO A 45 1.96 2.94 14.08
N LEU A 46 2.36 1.88 13.36
CA LEU A 46 1.48 1.09 12.50
C LEU A 46 0.23 0.56 13.23
N THR A 47 0.33 0.33 14.54
CA THR A 47 -0.80 -0.08 15.38
C THR A 47 -1.92 0.96 15.43
N SER A 48 -1.61 2.25 15.26
CA SER A 48 -2.64 3.30 15.14
C SER A 48 -3.47 3.18 13.86
N LEU A 49 -2.93 2.51 12.83
CA LEU A 49 -3.66 2.19 11.59
C LEU A 49 -4.48 0.89 11.71
N GLY A 50 -4.30 0.15 12.81
CA GLY A 50 -4.95 -1.13 13.07
C GLY A 50 -4.16 -2.35 12.60
N LEU A 51 -2.87 -2.19 12.26
CA LEU A 51 -1.97 -3.32 12.05
C LEU A 51 -1.58 -3.96 13.41
N PRO A 52 -1.37 -5.28 13.45
CA PRO A 52 -0.98 -5.94 14.69
C PRO A 52 0.49 -5.61 15.07
N PRO A 53 0.86 -5.66 16.36
CA PRO A 53 2.17 -5.22 16.84
C PRO A 53 3.37 -6.05 16.33
N ASP A 54 3.14 -7.24 15.79
CA ASP A 54 4.17 -8.08 15.17
C ASP A 54 4.56 -7.61 13.77
N VAL A 55 3.73 -6.79 13.12
CA VAL A 55 4.07 -6.15 11.84
C VAL A 55 4.99 -4.96 12.10
N GLN A 56 6.28 -5.15 11.85
CA GLN A 56 7.32 -4.14 12.07
C GLN A 56 7.68 -3.34 10.81
N ARG A 57 7.13 -3.73 9.65
CA ARG A 57 7.42 -3.11 8.36
C ARG A 57 6.32 -3.40 7.34
N VAL A 58 6.06 -2.46 6.44
CA VAL A 58 5.16 -2.61 5.29
C VAL A 58 6.01 -2.71 4.02
N ASP A 59 5.71 -3.67 3.15
CA ASP A 59 6.45 -3.90 1.91
C ASP A 59 5.90 -3.09 0.74
N ALA A 60 4.58 -2.94 0.67
CA ALA A 60 3.90 -2.15 -0.35
C ALA A 60 2.53 -1.70 0.14
N ALA A 61 2.07 -0.57 -0.39
CA ALA A 61 0.73 -0.08 -0.14
C ALA A 61 0.18 0.60 -1.38
N PHE A 62 -1.12 0.48 -1.62
CA PHE A 62 -1.80 1.24 -2.68
C PHE A 62 -3.30 1.38 -2.39
N ASN A 63 -3.91 2.45 -2.87
CA ASN A 63 -5.37 2.54 -2.94
C ASN A 63 -5.86 1.94 -4.26
N TRP A 64 -6.77 0.98 -4.18
CA TRP A 64 -7.25 0.30 -5.37
C TRP A 64 -8.45 1.01 -5.99
N SER A 65 -8.29 1.53 -7.20
CA SER A 65 -9.33 2.31 -7.88
C SER A 65 -10.66 1.55 -8.05
N LYS A 66 -10.63 0.21 -8.09
CA LYS A 66 -11.81 -0.66 -8.21
C LYS A 66 -12.82 -0.52 -7.07
N ASN A 67 -12.35 -0.41 -5.82
CA ASN A 67 -13.22 -0.40 -4.63
C ASN A 67 -12.85 0.68 -3.61
N LYS A 68 -11.88 1.54 -3.93
CA LYS A 68 -11.40 2.65 -3.09
C LYS A 68 -10.88 2.21 -1.73
N LYS A 69 -10.53 0.93 -1.57
CA LYS A 69 -9.88 0.40 -0.38
C LYS A 69 -8.38 0.49 -0.53
N THR A 70 -7.71 0.73 0.57
CA THR A 70 -6.25 0.70 0.63
C THR A 70 -5.81 -0.71 1.02
N TYR A 71 -4.85 -1.25 0.28
CA TYR A 71 -4.27 -2.55 0.54
C TYR A 71 -2.84 -2.34 1.02
N ILE A 72 -2.51 -2.98 2.13
CA ILE A 72 -1.20 -2.86 2.79
C ILE A 72 -0.62 -4.26 2.86
N PHE A 73 0.54 -4.48 2.24
CA PHE A 73 1.20 -5.76 2.10
C PHE A 73 2.42 -5.82 3.02
N ALA A 74 2.62 -6.96 3.70
CA ALA A 74 3.82 -7.25 4.47
C ALA A 74 4.07 -8.76 4.49
N GLY A 75 5.23 -9.20 4.01
CA GLY A 75 5.59 -10.60 3.85
C GLY A 75 4.65 -11.33 2.90
N ASP A 76 4.01 -12.38 3.39
CA ASP A 76 3.04 -13.24 2.70
C ASP A 76 1.58 -12.79 2.91
N LYS A 77 1.37 -11.69 3.63
CA LYS A 77 0.05 -11.22 4.07
C LYS A 77 -0.27 -9.84 3.56
N PHE A 78 -1.56 -9.55 3.53
CA PHE A 78 -2.05 -8.20 3.31
C PHE A 78 -3.29 -7.90 4.15
N TRP A 79 -3.49 -6.60 4.39
CA TRP A 79 -4.63 -6.02 5.07
C TRP A 79 -5.39 -5.11 4.13
N ARG A 80 -6.68 -4.92 4.41
CA ARG A 80 -7.53 -4.00 3.68
C ARG A 80 -8.05 -2.92 4.61
N TYR A 81 -7.63 -1.69 4.36
CA TYR A 81 -8.02 -0.51 5.11
C TYR A 81 -9.16 0.23 4.42
N ASN A 82 -10.11 0.69 5.24
CA ASN A 82 -11.29 1.42 4.83
C ASN A 82 -11.11 2.90 5.11
N GLU A 83 -10.71 3.66 4.08
CA GLU A 83 -10.43 5.09 4.20
C GLU A 83 -11.61 5.89 4.78
N VAL A 84 -12.85 5.57 4.36
CA VAL A 84 -14.06 6.25 4.84
C VAL A 84 -14.29 6.02 6.34
N LYS A 85 -14.14 4.77 6.79
CA LYS A 85 -14.37 4.39 8.20
C LYS A 85 -13.12 4.57 9.08
N LYS A 86 -11.99 4.93 8.47
CA LYS A 86 -10.66 5.02 9.09
C LYS A 86 -10.30 3.81 9.95
N LYS A 87 -10.51 2.60 9.41
CA LYS A 87 -10.21 1.33 10.10
C LYS A 87 -9.96 0.16 9.15
N MET A 88 -9.29 -0.88 9.64
CA MET A 88 -9.17 -2.16 8.94
C MET A 88 -10.54 -2.83 8.76
N ASP A 89 -10.76 -3.43 7.60
CA ASP A 89 -11.91 -4.31 7.38
C ASP A 89 -11.71 -5.63 8.17
N PRO A 90 -12.80 -6.26 8.68
CA PRO A 90 -12.71 -7.55 9.37
C PRO A 90 -12.34 -8.69 8.43
N GLY A 91 -11.74 -9.76 8.97
CA GLY A 91 -11.31 -10.93 8.20
C GLY A 91 -9.97 -10.78 7.51
N PHE A 92 -9.13 -9.86 7.99
CA PHE A 92 -7.75 -9.64 7.59
C PHE A 92 -6.79 -9.86 8.78
N PRO A 93 -5.52 -10.23 8.55
CA PRO A 93 -4.87 -10.38 7.25
C PRO A 93 -5.37 -11.59 6.44
N LYS A 94 -5.10 -11.54 5.14
CA LYS A 94 -5.23 -12.69 4.24
C LYS A 94 -3.87 -12.98 3.60
N LEU A 95 -3.68 -14.23 3.19
CA LEU A 95 -2.50 -14.61 2.40
C LEU A 95 -2.60 -14.02 0.99
N ILE A 96 -1.47 -13.53 0.48
CA ILE A 96 -1.36 -12.99 -0.86
C ILE A 96 -1.68 -14.09 -1.88
N ALA A 97 -1.03 -15.25 -1.75
CA ALA A 97 -1.21 -16.41 -2.63
C ALA A 97 -2.67 -16.90 -2.74
N ASP A 98 -3.46 -16.77 -1.66
CA ASP A 98 -4.87 -17.21 -1.65
C ASP A 98 -5.82 -16.20 -2.32
N SER A 99 -5.42 -14.92 -2.39
CA SER A 99 -6.32 -13.82 -2.80
C SER A 99 -5.92 -13.13 -4.09
N TRP A 100 -4.65 -13.22 -4.49
CA TRP A 100 -4.08 -12.51 -5.62
C TRP A 100 -3.41 -13.48 -6.58
N ASP A 101 -4.02 -13.67 -7.75
CA ASP A 101 -3.52 -14.59 -8.75
C ASP A 101 -2.13 -14.17 -9.26
N ALA A 102 -1.18 -15.11 -9.20
CA ALA A 102 0.21 -14.95 -9.62
C ALA A 102 1.03 -13.82 -8.95
N ILE A 103 0.49 -13.15 -7.93
CA ILE A 103 1.22 -12.09 -7.23
C ILE A 103 2.18 -12.73 -6.21
N PRO A 104 3.48 -12.42 -6.25
CA PRO A 104 4.44 -12.97 -5.30
C PRO A 104 4.38 -12.25 -3.95
N ASP A 105 4.76 -12.96 -2.90
CA ASP A 105 5.00 -12.38 -1.56
C ASP A 105 6.19 -11.41 -1.56
N ASN A 106 6.37 -10.65 -0.48
CA ASN A 106 7.51 -9.73 -0.27
C ASN A 106 7.68 -8.77 -1.47
N LEU A 107 6.62 -8.01 -1.74
CA LEU A 107 6.58 -7.04 -2.84
C LEU A 107 7.57 -5.89 -2.60
N SER A 108 7.97 -5.21 -3.66
CA SER A 108 8.79 -3.99 -3.57
C SER A 108 7.94 -2.72 -3.67
N ALA A 109 6.84 -2.77 -4.42
CA ALA A 109 5.87 -1.68 -4.54
C ALA A 109 4.60 -2.19 -5.23
N VAL A 110 3.51 -1.42 -5.10
CA VAL A 110 2.31 -1.59 -5.92
C VAL A 110 1.80 -0.20 -6.32
N VAL A 111 1.35 -0.04 -7.56
CA VAL A 111 0.69 1.19 -8.00
C VAL A 111 -0.55 0.86 -8.82
N ASP A 112 -1.62 1.62 -8.59
CA ASP A 112 -2.79 1.66 -9.47
C ASP A 112 -2.83 3.03 -10.13
N LEU A 113 -2.67 3.05 -11.45
CA LEU A 113 -2.71 4.29 -12.22
C LEU A 113 -4.17 4.64 -12.48
N GLN A 114 -4.62 5.78 -11.93
CA GLN A 114 -6.00 6.23 -12.08
C GLN A 114 -6.42 6.28 -13.57
N GLY A 115 -7.59 5.72 -13.87
CA GLY A 115 -8.11 5.64 -15.25
C GLY A 115 -7.47 4.55 -16.12
N GLY A 116 -6.39 3.91 -15.67
CA GLY A 116 -5.68 2.90 -16.45
C GLY A 116 -6.33 1.52 -16.43
N GLY A 117 -7.20 1.22 -15.46
CA GLY A 117 -7.87 -0.09 -15.33
C GLY A 117 -6.94 -1.25 -14.93
N HIS A 118 -5.68 -0.96 -14.58
CA HIS A 118 -4.67 -1.94 -14.24
C HIS A 118 -3.88 -1.52 -13.00
N SER A 119 -3.51 -2.50 -12.18
CA SER A 119 -2.54 -2.34 -11.10
C SER A 119 -1.22 -3.00 -11.48
N TYR A 120 -0.11 -2.43 -11.06
CA TYR A 120 1.25 -2.95 -11.31
C TYR A 120 1.89 -3.31 -9.98
N PHE A 121 2.31 -4.56 -9.85
CA PHE A 121 2.98 -5.12 -8.68
C PHE A 121 4.45 -5.30 -9.00
N PHE A 122 5.34 -4.71 -8.22
CA PHE A 122 6.78 -4.73 -8.45
C PHE A 122 7.47 -5.67 -7.47
N LYS A 123 8.44 -6.43 -7.95
CA LYS A 123 9.33 -7.26 -7.13
C LYS A 123 10.71 -7.35 -7.75
N GLY A 124 11.70 -6.80 -7.07
CA GLY A 124 13.06 -6.71 -7.59
C GLY A 124 13.11 -5.94 -8.92
N ALA A 125 13.69 -6.55 -9.95
CA ALA A 125 13.82 -5.96 -11.29
C ALA A 125 12.60 -6.21 -12.21
N TYR A 126 11.48 -6.69 -11.67
CA TYR A 126 10.32 -7.12 -12.46
C TYR A 126 9.01 -6.50 -11.97
N TYR A 127 8.04 -6.43 -12.88
CA TYR A 127 6.67 -6.09 -12.54
C TYR A 127 5.66 -7.07 -13.16
N LEU A 128 4.55 -7.25 -12.46
CA LEU A 128 3.35 -7.92 -12.93
C LEU A 128 2.25 -6.88 -13.13
N LYS A 129 1.61 -6.90 -14.29
CA LYS A 129 0.43 -6.10 -14.59
C LYS A 129 -0.82 -6.94 -14.36
N LEU A 130 -1.71 -6.45 -13.50
CA LEU A 130 -3.00 -7.05 -13.18
C LEU A 130 -4.12 -6.22 -13.81
N GLU A 131 -5.10 -6.87 -14.44
CA GLU A 131 -6.32 -6.20 -14.88
C GLU A 131 -7.34 -6.13 -13.73
N ASN A 132 -7.80 -4.93 -13.39
CA ASN A 132 -8.59 -4.71 -12.19
C ASN A 132 -9.95 -5.42 -12.21
N GLN A 133 -10.58 -5.52 -13.39
CA GLN A 133 -11.91 -6.14 -13.50
C GLN A 133 -11.82 -7.66 -13.32
N SER A 134 -10.96 -8.32 -14.09
CA SER A 134 -10.83 -9.77 -14.17
C SER A 134 -9.94 -10.37 -13.08
N LEU A 135 -9.08 -9.57 -12.45
CA LEU A 135 -8.03 -10.01 -11.51
C LEU A 135 -7.07 -11.03 -12.11
N LYS A 136 -6.95 -11.05 -13.43
CA LYS A 136 -5.98 -11.88 -14.12
C LYS A 136 -4.69 -11.11 -14.31
N SER A 137 -3.57 -11.79 -14.13
CA SER A 137 -2.28 -11.28 -14.59
C SER A 137 -2.29 -11.23 -16.12
N VAL A 138 -1.92 -10.08 -16.69
CA VAL A 138 -1.98 -9.84 -18.14
C VAL A 138 -0.61 -9.62 -18.76
N LYS A 139 0.41 -9.30 -17.96
CA LYS A 139 1.78 -9.10 -18.47
C LYS A 139 2.82 -9.21 -17.36
N PHE A 140 3.96 -9.79 -17.69
CA PHE A 140 5.21 -9.74 -16.93
C PHE A 140 6.22 -8.89 -17.71
N GLY A 141 6.99 -8.04 -17.02
CA GLY A 141 8.03 -7.22 -17.63
C GLY A 141 9.19 -6.94 -16.69
N SER A 142 10.33 -6.54 -17.25
CA SER A 142 11.47 -6.00 -16.51
C SER A 142 11.37 -4.49 -16.36
N ILE A 143 12.00 -3.96 -15.32
CA ILE A 143 12.16 -2.53 -15.04
C ILE A 143 13.48 -2.05 -15.65
#